data_AF-A0A7D3VT28-F1
#
_entry.id   AF-A0A7D3VT28-F1
#
_cell.length_a   1.000
_cell.length_b   1.000
_cell.length_c   1.000
_cell.angle_alpha   90.00
_cell.angle_beta   90.00
_cell.angle_gamma   90.00
#
_symmetry.space_group_name_H-M   'P 1'
#
loop_
_entity.id
_entity.type
_entity.pdbx_description
1 polymer ?
#
loop_
_entity_poly.entity_id
_entity_poly.type
_entity_poly.pdbx_seq_one_letter_code
_entity_poly.pdbx_strand_id
1 'polypeptide(L)'
;MGSHSDQGLDLADGSFIAVFSCYQHAGATPPRKLIFESKLASGEKFEIPLAHNSIVAFSTDSNRRLKHKIVLDPSPQATENQWLGVTFRTSKTLVRFRDGHAFLPEGVHLTLADDEQKREFYRLRRRENNETDFVYPPLTYTISASDLMPPV
;
A
#
# COMPACT_ATOMS: atom_id res chain seq x y z
N MET A 1 7.64 -1.29 -9.12
CA MET A 1 6.39 -0.70 -8.60
C MET A 1 6.39 0.78 -8.94
N GLY A 2 5.26 1.32 -9.43
CA GLY A 2 5.14 2.74 -9.76
C GLY A 2 5.03 3.64 -8.52
N SER A 3 5.08 4.96 -8.71
CA SER A 3 4.78 5.94 -7.65
C SER A 3 3.29 5.87 -7.30
N HIS A 4 2.96 5.61 -6.03
CA HIS A 4 1.58 5.42 -5.58
C HIS A 4 1.43 5.74 -4.09
N SER A 5 0.18 5.93 -3.63
CA SER A 5 -0.16 5.83 -2.21
C SER A 5 -0.73 4.44 -1.93
N ASP A 6 -0.48 3.93 -0.73
CA ASP A 6 -1.16 2.74 -0.23
C ASP A 6 -2.66 2.99 -0.23
N GLN A 7 -3.44 1.99 -0.61
CA GLN A 7 -4.89 2.11 -0.77
C GLN A 7 -5.56 2.39 0.58
N GLY A 8 -6.13 3.58 0.73
CA GLY A 8 -6.78 4.08 1.93
C GLY A 8 -8.20 3.60 2.14
N LEU A 9 -8.79 2.84 1.21
CA LEU A 9 -10.14 2.26 1.36
C LEU A 9 -10.28 1.50 2.69
N ASP A 10 -9.28 0.68 3.01
CA ASP A 10 -9.28 -0.20 4.18
C ASP A 10 -8.26 0.23 5.27
N LEU A 11 -7.52 1.32 5.09
CA LEU A 11 -6.61 1.76 6.14
C LEU A 11 -7.39 2.39 7.30
N ALA A 12 -7.06 1.97 8.52
CA ALA A 12 -7.59 2.56 9.74
C ALA A 12 -7.15 4.01 9.88
N ASP A 13 -8.10 4.90 10.15
CA ASP A 13 -7.84 6.33 10.24
C ASP A 13 -6.91 6.63 11.43
N GLY A 14 -5.95 7.53 11.23
CA GLY A 14 -4.94 7.87 12.25
C GLY A 14 -3.87 6.78 12.49
N SER A 15 -3.93 5.66 11.78
CA SER A 15 -2.92 4.60 11.86
C SER A 15 -1.65 4.93 11.05
N PHE A 16 -0.71 3.99 11.05
CA PHE A 16 0.56 4.05 10.34
C PHE A 16 0.67 2.90 9.33
N ILE A 17 1.44 3.16 8.28
CA ILE A 17 2.00 2.15 7.39
C ILE A 17 3.47 2.00 7.75
N ALA A 18 3.94 0.77 7.91
CA ALA A 18 5.33 0.48 8.24
C ALA A 18 5.94 -0.47 7.22
N VAL A 19 7.05 -0.06 6.60
CA VAL A 19 7.82 -0.88 5.68
C VAL A 19 9.04 -1.41 6.43
N PHE A 20 9.04 -2.70 6.74
CA PHE A 20 10.21 -3.42 7.22
C PHE A 20 11.07 -3.84 6.03
N SER A 21 12.39 -3.77 6.21
CA SER A 21 13.38 -4.16 5.23
C SER A 21 14.47 -5.03 5.85
N CYS A 22 14.76 -6.17 5.24
CA CYS A 22 15.96 -6.95 5.56
C CYS A 22 16.62 -7.50 4.30
N TYR A 23 17.87 -7.91 4.48
CA TYR A 23 18.75 -8.42 3.42
C TYR A 23 19.42 -9.69 3.91
N GLN A 24 19.80 -10.56 2.99
CA GLN A 24 20.54 -11.77 3.35
C GLN A 24 21.90 -11.46 3.99
N HIS A 25 22.60 -10.42 3.52
CA HIS A 25 23.92 -10.02 4.05
C HIS A 25 23.88 -8.62 4.71
N ALA A 26 24.14 -8.56 6.02
CA ALA A 26 23.90 -7.39 6.89
C ALA A 26 24.93 -6.23 6.81
N GLY A 27 25.95 -6.32 5.94
CA GLY A 27 27.03 -5.32 5.84
C GLY A 27 27.13 -4.57 4.51
N ALA A 28 26.26 -4.90 3.54
CA ALA A 28 26.23 -4.20 2.26
C ALA A 28 25.47 -2.87 2.41
N THR A 29 25.95 -1.80 1.76
CA THR A 29 25.19 -0.56 1.59
C THR A 29 23.82 -0.89 1.02
N PRO A 30 22.70 -0.39 1.61
CA PRO A 30 21.37 -0.78 1.16
C PRO A 30 21.19 -0.36 -0.30
N PRO A 31 20.98 -1.30 -1.23
CA PRO A 31 20.81 -0.95 -2.62
C PRO A 31 19.38 -0.44 -2.87
N ARG A 32 18.47 -0.45 -1.89
CA ARG A 32 17.10 0.01 -2.07
C ARG A 32 16.80 1.24 -1.22
N LYS A 33 16.01 2.13 -1.79
CA LYS A 33 15.49 3.32 -1.12
C LYS A 33 14.01 3.49 -1.39
N LEU A 34 13.31 4.00 -0.38
CA LEU A 34 11.93 4.42 -0.47
C LEU A 34 11.92 5.92 -0.83
N ILE A 35 11.44 6.23 -2.03
CA ILE A 35 11.30 7.60 -2.50
C ILE A 35 9.89 8.06 -2.19
N PHE A 36 9.75 9.22 -1.55
CA PHE A 36 8.49 9.94 -1.37
C PHE A 36 8.42 11.15 -2.30
N GLU A 37 7.24 11.44 -2.80
CA GLU A 37 6.95 12.54 -3.72
C GLU A 37 5.65 13.24 -3.28
N SER A 38 5.68 14.56 -3.16
CA SER A 38 4.50 15.36 -2.82
C SER A 38 3.45 15.31 -3.93
N LYS A 39 2.16 15.17 -3.56
CA LYS A 39 1.05 15.34 -4.51
C LYS A 39 0.74 16.80 -4.81
N LEU A 40 1.10 17.72 -3.91
CA LEU A 40 0.78 19.15 -4.01
C LEU A 40 1.88 19.95 -4.71
N ALA A 41 3.14 19.75 -4.29
CA ALA A 41 4.28 20.48 -4.82
C ALA A 41 5.00 19.61 -5.85
N SER A 42 4.75 19.88 -7.12
CA SER A 42 5.37 19.16 -8.23
C SER A 42 6.90 19.16 -8.09
N GLY A 43 7.48 17.96 -8.07
CA GLY A 43 8.94 17.77 -8.01
C GLY A 43 9.54 17.74 -6.59
N GLU A 44 8.78 18.06 -5.55
CA GLU A 44 9.26 17.90 -4.17
C GLU A 44 9.32 16.41 -3.82
N LYS A 45 10.54 15.93 -3.58
CA LYS A 45 10.82 14.53 -3.28
C LYS A 45 11.93 14.41 -2.24
N PHE A 46 11.87 13.34 -1.46
CA PHE A 46 12.96 12.91 -0.59
C PHE A 46 13.07 11.39 -0.61
N GLU A 47 14.19 10.87 -0.15
CA GLU A 47 14.46 9.44 -0.14
C GLU A 47 14.95 8.98 1.22
N ILE A 48 14.51 7.78 1.60
CA ILE A 48 14.92 7.11 2.81
C ILE A 48 15.57 5.78 2.42
N PRO A 49 16.85 5.55 2.74
CA PRO A 49 17.49 4.26 2.54
C PRO A 49 16.77 3.16 3.33
N LEU A 50 16.47 2.05 2.69
CA LEU A 50 15.87 0.88 3.36
C LEU A 50 17.01 0.00 3.89
N ALA A 51 17.60 0.36 5.03
CA ALA A 51 18.70 -0.39 5.63
C ALA A 51 18.30 -1.81 6.07
N HIS A 52 19.29 -2.67 6.34
CA HIS A 52 19.06 -4.01 6.90
C HIS A 52 18.42 -3.91 8.29
N ASN A 53 17.37 -4.71 8.52
CA ASN A 53 16.55 -4.73 9.74
C ASN A 53 16.01 -3.35 10.15
N SER A 54 15.64 -2.53 9.17
CA SER A 54 15.06 -1.21 9.42
C SER A 54 13.55 -1.20 9.20
N ILE A 55 12.91 -0.22 9.82
CA ILE A 55 11.50 0.09 9.61
C ILE A 55 11.39 1.56 9.22
N VAL A 56 10.68 1.83 8.13
CA VAL A 56 10.22 3.18 7.78
C VAL A 56 8.72 3.22 8.04
N ALA A 57 8.30 4.04 9.00
CA ALA A 57 6.88 4.22 9.34
C ALA A 57 6.42 5.63 8.94
N PHE A 58 5.24 5.71 8.35
CA PHE A 58 4.60 6.97 7.98
C PHE A 58 3.10 6.90 8.24
N SER A 59 2.51 8.04 8.65
CA SER A 59 1.10 8.09 9.01
C SER A 59 0.20 7.95 7.79
N THR A 60 -1.06 7.58 8.04
CA THR A 60 -2.11 7.65 7.01
C THR A 60 -2.28 9.05 6.43
N ASP A 61 -2.10 10.11 7.22
CA ASP A 61 -2.08 11.50 6.71
C ASP A 61 -0.90 11.74 5.74
N SER A 62 0.29 11.22 6.05
CA SER A 62 1.43 11.28 5.14
C SER A 62 1.16 10.51 3.83
N ASN A 63 0.55 9.32 3.91
CA ASN A 63 0.16 8.52 2.74
C ASN A 63 -0.87 9.24 1.85
N ARG A 64 -1.77 10.05 2.43
CA ARG A 64 -2.71 10.87 1.66
C ARG A 64 -2.01 11.99 0.90
N ARG A 65 -0.97 12.59 1.48
CA ARG A 65 -0.25 13.73 0.90
C ARG A 65 0.87 13.33 -0.07
N LEU A 66 1.42 12.13 0.10
CA LEU A 66 2.62 11.68 -0.60
C LEU A 66 2.33 10.42 -1.42
N LYS A 67 2.96 10.33 -2.60
CA LYS A 67 3.17 9.06 -3.29
C LYS A 67 4.53 8.51 -2.89
N HIS A 68 4.70 7.20 -2.95
CA HIS A 68 5.96 6.55 -2.70
C HIS A 68 6.25 5.40 -3.67
N LYS A 69 7.54 5.09 -3.84
CA LYS A 69 8.02 3.93 -4.59
C LYS A 69 9.34 3.44 -4.04
N ILE A 70 9.53 2.13 -4.08
CA ILE A 70 10.83 1.50 -3.79
C ILE A 70 11.59 1.39 -5.09
N VAL A 71 12.83 1.89 -5.11
CA VAL A 71 13.75 1.72 -6.23
C VAL A 71 14.99 0.97 -5.78
N LEU A 72 15.54 0.16 -6.67
CA LEU A 72 16.88 -0.39 -6.57
C LEU A 72 17.83 0.62 -7.20
N ASP A 73 18.85 1.05 -6.47
CA ASP A 73 19.96 1.86 -6.95
C ASP A 73 20.93 0.95 -7.71
N PRO A 74 21.01 1.05 -9.05
CA PRO A 74 21.89 0.20 -9.84
C PRO A 74 23.31 0.74 -9.77
N SER A 75 23.98 0.56 -8.63
CA SER A 75 25.43 0.78 -8.59
C SER A 75 26.12 -0.41 -9.30
N PRO A 76 27.03 -0.17 -10.27
CA PRO A 76 27.79 -1.23 -10.95
C PRO A 76 28.60 -2.13 -10.00
N GLN A 77 28.81 -1.68 -8.77
CA GLN A 77 29.57 -2.36 -7.72
C GLN A 77 28.68 -3.00 -6.65
N ALA A 78 27.36 -2.83 -6.73
CA ALA A 78 26.44 -3.44 -5.76
C ALA A 78 26.35 -4.94 -6.03
N THR A 79 26.96 -5.74 -5.16
CA THR A 79 26.72 -7.19 -5.11
C THR A 79 25.23 -7.44 -4.94
N GLU A 80 24.68 -8.36 -5.74
CA GLU A 80 23.30 -8.80 -5.59
C GLU A 80 23.10 -9.32 -4.16
N ASN A 81 22.15 -8.72 -3.44
CA ASN A 81 21.83 -9.08 -2.06
C ASN A 81 20.31 -9.24 -1.99
N GLN A 82 19.87 -10.48 -1.74
CA GLN A 82 18.46 -10.80 -1.66
C GLN A 82 17.79 -9.94 -0.59
N TRP A 83 16.63 -9.38 -0.93
CA TRP A 83 15.91 -8.42 -0.09
C TRP A 83 14.50 -8.90 0.17
N LEU A 84 14.06 -8.78 1.42
CA LEU A 84 12.68 -8.97 1.85
C LEU A 84 12.14 -7.65 2.36
N GLY A 85 11.04 -7.19 1.76
CA GLY A 85 10.24 -6.08 2.24
C GLY A 85 8.91 -6.57 2.77
N VAL A 86 8.51 -6.15 3.96
CA VAL A 86 7.20 -6.44 4.54
C VAL A 86 6.50 -5.13 4.85
N THR A 87 5.31 -4.92 4.29
CA THR A 87 4.49 -3.74 4.60
C THR A 87 3.40 -4.11 5.59
N PHE A 88 3.46 -3.51 6.77
CA PHE A 88 2.44 -3.62 7.81
C PHE A 88 1.43 -2.49 7.66
N ARG A 89 0.15 -2.85 7.77
CA ARG A 89 -1.00 -1.95 7.66
C ARG A 89 -2.01 -2.33 8.72
N THR A 90 -2.71 -1.33 9.25
CA THR A 90 -3.85 -1.57 10.13
C THR A 90 -5.12 -1.44 9.31
N SER A 91 -5.85 -2.55 9.16
CA SER A 91 -7.15 -2.58 8.48
C SER A 91 -8.25 -2.01 9.39
N LYS A 92 -9.23 -1.29 8.81
CA LYS A 92 -10.49 -0.92 9.49
C LYS A 92 -11.66 -1.81 9.13
N THR A 93 -11.55 -2.63 8.09
CA THR A 93 -12.63 -3.48 7.61
C THR A 93 -12.40 -4.91 8.07
N LEU A 94 -13.16 -5.32 9.09
CA LEU A 94 -13.22 -6.72 9.48
C LEU A 94 -14.29 -7.44 8.65
N VAL A 95 -13.85 -8.16 7.62
CA VAL A 95 -14.73 -9.03 6.82
C VAL A 95 -15.19 -10.22 7.66
N ARG A 96 -16.50 -10.47 7.68
CA ARG A 96 -17.11 -11.60 8.40
C ARG A 96 -17.61 -12.65 7.42
N PHE A 97 -17.35 -13.92 7.71
CA PHE A 97 -17.81 -15.01 6.89
C PHE A 97 -19.07 -15.66 7.48
N ARG A 98 -20.10 -15.84 6.65
CA ARG A 98 -21.35 -16.54 7.01
C ARG A 98 -21.78 -17.41 5.82
N ASP A 99 -22.03 -18.69 6.06
CA ASP A 99 -22.45 -19.64 5.04
C ASP A 99 -21.57 -19.62 3.77
N GLY A 100 -20.25 -19.48 3.95
CA GLY A 100 -19.27 -19.43 2.85
C GLY A 100 -19.16 -18.10 2.11
N HIS A 101 -19.87 -17.06 2.54
CA HIS A 101 -19.89 -15.74 1.89
C HIS A 101 -19.25 -14.67 2.78
N ALA A 102 -18.57 -13.70 2.15
CA ALA A 102 -17.89 -12.58 2.80
C ALA A 102 -18.83 -11.39 3.00
N PHE A 103 -18.90 -10.84 4.21
CA PHE A 103 -19.74 -9.69 4.52
C PHE A 103 -18.91 -8.56 5.12
N LEU A 104 -19.19 -7.33 4.67
CA LEU A 104 -18.69 -6.11 5.27
C LEU A 104 -19.25 -5.93 6.70
N PRO A 105 -18.63 -5.10 7.56
CA PRO A 105 -19.06 -4.88 8.93
C PRO A 105 -20.55 -4.51 9.07
N GLU A 106 -21.11 -3.80 8.08
CA GLU A 106 -22.50 -3.36 8.03
C GLU A 106 -23.47 -4.48 7.61
N GLY A 107 -22.97 -5.69 7.31
CA GLY A 107 -23.76 -6.84 6.88
C GLY A 107 -24.02 -6.91 5.37
N VAL A 108 -23.39 -6.04 4.59
CA VAL A 108 -23.50 -6.06 3.13
C VAL A 108 -22.60 -7.17 2.55
N HIS A 109 -23.13 -7.96 1.62
CA HIS A 109 -22.37 -9.00 0.93
C HIS A 109 -21.27 -8.36 0.07
N LEU A 110 -20.02 -8.75 0.33
CA LEU A 110 -18.86 -8.34 -0.46
C LEU A 110 -18.71 -9.30 -1.66
N THR A 111 -18.74 -8.76 -2.87
CA THR A 111 -18.62 -9.57 -4.10
C THR A 111 -17.34 -9.27 -4.87
N LEU A 112 -16.93 -10.18 -5.76
CA LEU A 112 -15.87 -9.87 -6.71
C LEU A 112 -16.38 -8.86 -7.74
N ALA A 113 -15.56 -7.86 -8.05
CA ALA A 113 -15.90 -6.83 -9.02
C ALA A 113 -16.06 -7.42 -10.44
N ASP A 114 -17.11 -6.99 -11.13
CA ASP A 114 -17.21 -7.18 -12.59
C ASP A 114 -16.28 -6.21 -13.36
N ASP A 115 -16.30 -6.26 -14.68
CA ASP A 115 -15.40 -5.46 -15.51
C ASP A 115 -15.74 -3.96 -15.53
N GLU A 116 -16.99 -3.58 -15.26
CA GLU A 116 -17.37 -2.18 -15.09
C GLU A 116 -16.89 -1.65 -13.74
N GLN A 117 -17.14 -2.39 -12.67
CA GLN A 117 -16.72 -2.10 -11.31
C GLN A 117 -15.20 -2.04 -11.19
N LYS A 118 -14.44 -2.93 -11.85
CA LYS A 118 -12.98 -2.85 -11.93
C LYS A 118 -12.52 -1.54 -12.57
N ARG A 119 -13.13 -1.13 -13.68
CA ARG A 119 -12.79 0.13 -14.37
C ARG A 119 -13.11 1.35 -13.51
N GLU A 120 -14.23 1.33 -12.79
CA GLU A 120 -14.55 2.34 -11.79
C GLU A 120 -13.50 2.38 -10.67
N PHE A 121 -13.18 1.23 -10.08
CA PHE A 121 -12.19 1.12 -9.02
C PHE A 121 -10.82 1.69 -9.44
N TYR A 122 -10.35 1.41 -10.65
CA TYR A 122 -9.10 1.99 -11.15
C TYR A 122 -9.18 3.51 -11.34
N ARG A 123 -10.34 4.06 -11.69
CA ARG A 123 -10.55 5.53 -11.69
C ARG A 123 -10.45 6.09 -10.27
N LEU A 124 -11.04 5.42 -9.28
CA LEU A 124 -10.94 5.81 -7.86
C LEU A 124 -9.48 5.75 -7.36
N ARG A 125 -8.73 4.68 -7.69
CA ARG A 125 -7.30 4.58 -7.37
C ARG A 125 -6.48 5.69 -8.02
N ARG A 126 -6.81 6.09 -9.24
CA ARG A 126 -6.16 7.23 -9.90
C ARG A 126 -6.45 8.53 -9.17
N ARG A 127 -7.69 8.77 -8.74
CA ARG A 127 -8.05 9.95 -7.94
C ARG A 127 -7.28 9.97 -6.63
N GLU A 128 -7.30 8.87 -5.87
CA GLU A 128 -6.53 8.74 -4.63
C GLU A 128 -5.04 9.06 -4.80
N ASN A 129 -4.42 8.60 -5.89
CA ASN A 129 -3.00 8.86 -6.13
C ASN A 129 -2.68 10.33 -6.46
N ASN A 130 -3.65 11.13 -6.89
CA ASN A 130 -3.45 12.52 -7.33
C ASN A 130 -4.06 13.56 -6.37
N GLU A 131 -5.12 13.21 -5.66
CA GLU A 131 -5.86 14.08 -4.74
C GLU A 131 -5.44 13.80 -3.29
N THR A 132 -5.28 14.85 -2.47
CA THR A 132 -4.87 14.71 -1.05
C THR A 132 -6.05 14.51 -0.11
N ASP A 133 -7.23 14.95 -0.53
CA ASP A 133 -8.50 14.97 0.21
C ASP A 133 -9.48 13.90 -0.29
N PHE A 134 -9.07 13.04 -1.23
CA PHE A 134 -9.92 11.98 -1.76
C PHE A 134 -10.41 11.04 -0.67
N VAL A 135 -11.71 10.72 -0.73
CA VAL A 135 -12.39 9.75 0.11
C VAL A 135 -13.09 8.76 -0.80
N TYR A 136 -12.95 7.46 -0.50
CA TYR A 136 -13.66 6.43 -1.23
C TYR A 136 -15.17 6.53 -0.99
N PRO A 137 -15.99 6.37 -2.03
CA PRO A 137 -17.40 6.06 -1.82
C PRO A 137 -17.52 4.67 -1.16
N PRO A 138 -18.64 4.36 -0.51
CA PRO A 138 -18.91 2.99 -0.06
C PRO A 138 -18.86 2.03 -1.26
N LEU A 139 -18.03 0.98 -1.16
CA LEU A 139 -17.91 -0.05 -2.17
C LEU A 139 -18.35 -1.39 -1.58
N THR A 140 -19.20 -2.11 -2.29
CA THR A 140 -19.70 -3.43 -1.91
C THR A 140 -19.00 -4.56 -2.69
N TYR A 141 -17.90 -4.23 -3.36
CA TYR A 141 -17.14 -5.15 -4.20
C TYR A 141 -15.63 -5.02 -3.94
N THR A 142 -14.89 -6.07 -4.24
CA THR A 142 -13.42 -6.11 -4.20
C THR A 142 -12.86 -6.52 -5.56
N ILE A 143 -11.65 -6.05 -5.89
CA ILE A 143 -10.89 -6.55 -7.04
C ILE A 143 -10.00 -7.75 -6.69
N SER A 144 -9.87 -8.10 -5.41
CA SER A 144 -9.02 -9.19 -4.94
C SER A 144 -9.86 -10.39 -4.52
N ALA A 145 -9.66 -11.53 -5.17
CA ALA A 145 -10.31 -12.78 -4.78
C ALA A 145 -9.92 -13.23 -3.36
N SER A 146 -8.74 -12.83 -2.87
CA SER A 146 -8.28 -13.16 -1.51
C SER A 146 -9.19 -12.60 -0.42
N ASP A 147 -9.83 -11.46 -0.67
CA ASP A 147 -10.68 -10.82 0.34
C ASP A 147 -11.98 -11.61 0.56
N LEU A 148 -12.29 -12.53 -0.35
CA LEU A 148 -13.43 -13.44 -0.28
C LEU A 148 -13.06 -14.82 0.27
N MET A 149 -11.80 -15.03 0.68
CA MET A 149 -11.35 -16.29 1.24
C MET A 149 -11.43 -16.24 2.77
N PRO A 150 -12.08 -17.23 3.42
CA PRO A 150 -12.08 -17.29 4.88
C PRO A 150 -10.66 -17.52 5.41
N PRO A 151 -10.33 -17.00 6.60
CA PRO A 151 -9.08 -17.33 7.26
C PRO A 151 -9.00 -18.85 7.49
N VAL A 152 -7.82 -19.42 7.21
CA VAL A 152 -7.46 -20.83 7.46
C VAL A 152 -6.94 -21.05 8.88
#